data_AF-A0A832S644-F1
#
_entry.id   AF-A0A832S644-F1
#
_cell.length_a   1.000
_cell.length_b   1.000
_cell.length_c   1.000
_cell.angle_alpha   90.00
_cell.angle_beta   90.00
_cell.angle_gamma   90.00
#
_symmetry.space_group_name_H-M   'P 1'
#
loop_
_entity.id
_entity.type
_entity.pdbx_description
1 polymer ?
#
loop_
_entity_poly.entity_id
_entity_poly.type
_entity_poly.pdbx_seq_one_letter_code
_entity_poly.pdbx_strand_id
1 'polypeptide(L)'
;MVAYNWIIILLTMGIFGLLYASTYDVVATAHDNYAYTGDPIAALGVKIFWLAWKYLPVICLFSLFVYGVMSAQKNSDGGWK
;
A
#
# COMPACT_ATOMS: atom_id res chain seq x y z
N MET A 1 22.12 -7.39 -10.28
CA MET A 1 21.47 -6.81 -9.07
C MET A 1 20.13 -6.15 -9.39
N VAL A 2 20.04 -5.30 -10.42
CA VAL A 2 18.77 -4.61 -10.79
C VAL A 2 17.58 -5.56 -10.99
N ALA A 3 17.74 -6.64 -11.76
CA ALA A 3 16.66 -7.61 -12.01
C ALA A 3 16.17 -8.30 -10.72
N TYR A 4 17.07 -8.59 -9.78
CA TYR A 4 16.72 -9.19 -8.48
C TYR A 4 15.91 -8.21 -7.60
N ASN A 5 16.26 -6.92 -7.62
CA ASN A 5 15.50 -5.89 -6.90
C ASN A 5 14.07 -5.75 -7.46
N TRP A 6 13.89 -5.83 -8.78
CA TRP A 6 12.57 -5.83 -9.39
C TRP A 6 11.75 -7.07 -9.06
N ILE A 7 12.36 -8.25 -8.98
CA ILE A 7 11.67 -9.48 -8.54
C ILE A 7 11.18 -9.34 -7.10
N ILE A 8 11.99 -8.80 -6.19
CA ILE A 8 11.57 -8.54 -4.81
C ILE A 8 10.40 -7.55 -4.78
N ILE A 9 10.48 -6.44 -5.52
CA ILE A 9 9.41 -5.45 -5.60
C ILE A 9 8.10 -6.11 -6.06
N LEU A 10 8.13 -6.93 -7.11
CA LEU A 10 6.96 -7.64 -7.62
C LEU A 10 6.40 -8.65 -6.60
N LEU A 11 7.28 -9.38 -5.91
CA LEU A 11 6.87 -10.32 -4.86
C LEU A 11 6.19 -9.59 -3.69
N THR A 12 6.77 -8.47 -3.24
CA THR A 12 6.21 -7.63 -2.17
C THR A 12 4.87 -7.04 -2.60
N MET A 13 4.72 -6.59 -3.85
CA MET A 13 3.44 -6.14 -4.40
C MET A 13 2.39 -7.25 -4.41
N GLY A 14 2.76 -8.47 -4.80
CA GLY A 14 1.85 -9.62 -4.81
C GLY A 14 1.37 -9.99 -3.41
N ILE A 15 2.28 -10.09 -2.45
CA ILE A 15 1.96 -10.41 -1.04
C ILE A 15 1.11 -9.29 -0.42
N PHE A 16 1.50 -8.04 -0.64
CA PHE A 16 0.75 -6.89 -0.15
C PHE A 16 -0.66 -6.82 -0.75
N GLY A 17 -0.80 -7.05 -2.06
CA GLY A 17 -2.10 -7.10 -2.74
C GLY A 17 -3.00 -8.22 -2.21
N LEU A 18 -2.44 -9.40 -1.95
CA LEU A 18 -3.16 -10.52 -1.34
C LEU A 18 -3.60 -10.22 0.09
N LEU A 19 -2.74 -9.62 0.90
CA LEU A 19 -3.06 -9.20 2.27
C LEU A 19 -4.12 -8.09 2.27
N TYR A 20 -4.01 -7.13 1.35
CA TYR A 20 -5.00 -6.07 1.19
C TYR A 20 -6.37 -6.63 0.77
N ALA A 21 -6.39 -7.58 -0.18
CA ALA A 21 -7.62 -8.23 -0.62
C ALA A 21 -8.26 -9.07 0.49
N SER A 22 -7.47 -9.84 1.25
CA SER A 22 -8.01 -10.70 2.32
C SER A 22 -8.57 -9.92 3.51
N THR A 23 -8.09 -8.71 3.74
CA THR A 23 -8.55 -7.82 4.81
C THR A 23 -9.58 -6.80 4.34
N TYR A 24 -9.77 -6.65 3.03
CA TYR A 24 -10.72 -5.69 2.45
C TYR A 24 -12.15 -5.93 2.94
N ASP A 25 -12.64 -7.17 2.90
CA ASP A 25 -14.01 -7.48 3.30
C ASP A 25 -14.27 -7.18 4.77
N VAL A 26 -13.28 -7.44 5.64
CA VAL A 26 -13.36 -7.15 7.08
C VAL A 26 -13.41 -5.63 7.32
N VAL A 27 -12.56 -4.87 6.64
CA VAL A 27 -12.49 -3.41 6.78
C VAL A 27 -13.72 -2.72 6.17
N ALA A 28 -14.24 -3.21 5.06
CA ALA A 28 -15.48 -2.72 4.45
C ALA A 28 -16.68 -2.97 5.37
N THR A 29 -16.78 -4.19 5.91
CA THR A 29 -17.84 -4.54 6.86
C THR A 29 -17.76 -3.70 8.14
N ALA A 30 -16.55 -3.42 8.65
CA ALA A 30 -16.37 -2.52 9.78
C ALA A 30 -16.77 -1.08 9.43
N HIS A 31 -16.43 -0.59 8.24
CA HIS A 31 -16.86 0.73 7.80
C HIS A 31 -18.39 0.83 7.80
N ASP A 32 -19.09 -0.12 7.21
CA ASP A 32 -20.56 -0.06 7.09
C ASP A 32 -21.26 -0.19 8.45
N ASN A 33 -20.72 -0.97 9.39
CA ASN A 33 -21.30 -1.11 10.73
C ASN A 33 -21.09 0.13 11.63
N TYR A 34 -19.96 0.84 11.48
CA TYR A 34 -19.61 1.94 12.37
C TYR A 34 -19.79 3.34 11.75
N ALA A 35 -19.80 3.49 10.43
CA ALA A 35 -19.94 4.78 9.76
C ALA A 35 -21.33 5.43 9.91
N TYR A 36 -22.34 4.63 10.23
CA TYR A 36 -23.73 5.07 10.46
C TYR A 36 -24.17 4.99 11.92
N THR A 37 -23.21 4.86 12.85
CA THR A 37 -23.52 4.98 14.28
C THR A 37 -23.95 6.41 14.61
N GLY A 38 -24.84 6.56 15.59
CA GLY A 38 -25.36 7.87 16.03
C GLY A 38 -24.31 8.76 16.72
N ASP A 39 -23.08 8.28 16.91
CA ASP A 39 -21.96 9.05 17.46
C ASP A 39 -21.14 9.68 16.31
N PRO A 40 -21.18 11.03 16.17
CA PRO A 40 -20.50 11.73 15.08
C PRO A 40 -18.97 11.61 15.11
N ILE A 41 -18.35 11.34 16.27
CA ILE A 41 -16.89 11.20 16.39
C ILE A 41 -16.45 9.83 15.87
N ALA A 42 -17.16 8.77 16.25
CA ALA A 42 -16.90 7.41 15.78
C ALA A 42 -17.09 7.29 14.26
N ALA A 43 -18.17 7.90 13.73
CA ALA A 43 -18.44 7.93 12.30
C ALA A 43 -17.35 8.66 11.49
N LEU A 44 -16.80 9.76 12.03
CA LEU A 44 -15.69 10.48 11.39
C LEU A 44 -14.41 9.63 11.37
N GLY A 45 -14.06 9.01 12.51
CA GLY A 45 -12.86 8.19 12.63
C GLY A 45 -12.84 7.02 11.64
N VAL A 46 -13.99 6.36 11.47
CA VAL A 46 -14.15 5.23 10.54
C VAL A 46 -14.06 5.67 9.08
N LYS A 47 -14.59 6.84 8.73
CA LYS A 47 -14.45 7.43 7.38
C LYS A 47 -13.00 7.78 7.04
N ILE A 48 -12.27 8.37 8.00
CA ILE A 48 -10.85 8.68 7.84
C ILE A 48 -10.04 7.39 7.68
N PHE A 49 -10.31 6.39 8.53
CA PHE A 49 -9.66 5.09 8.45
C PHE A 49 -9.91 4.41 7.09
N TRP A 50 -11.17 4.40 6.62
CA TRP A 50 -11.54 3.86 5.31
C TRP A 50 -10.83 4.58 4.16
N LEU A 51 -10.77 5.91 4.21
CA LEU A 51 -10.06 6.71 3.22
C LEU A 51 -8.57 6.34 3.18
N ALA A 52 -7.92 6.29 4.34
CA ALA A 52 -6.51 5.93 4.46
C ALA A 52 -6.26 4.50 3.97
N TRP A 53 -7.12 3.55 4.35
CA TRP A 53 -7.04 2.16 3.94
C TRP A 53 -7.15 2.02 2.41
N LYS A 54 -8.14 2.70 1.81
CA LYS A 54 -8.39 2.68 0.36
C LYS A 54 -7.20 3.19 -0.46
N TYR A 55 -6.49 4.21 0.03
CA TYR A 55 -5.34 4.78 -0.69
C TYR A 55 -3.99 4.16 -0.31
N LEU A 56 -3.94 3.31 0.72
CA LEU A 56 -2.73 2.63 1.18
C LEU A 56 -2.02 1.86 0.04
N PRO A 57 -2.73 1.11 -0.84
CA PRO A 57 -2.09 0.45 -1.98
C PRO A 57 -1.43 1.42 -2.96
N VAL A 58 -2.07 2.56 -3.23
CA VAL A 58 -1.55 3.56 -4.18
C VAL A 58 -0.26 4.18 -3.64
N ILE A 59 -0.23 4.50 -2.35
CA ILE A 59 0.98 5.04 -1.68
C ILE A 59 2.11 4.01 -1.70
N CYS A 60 1.79 2.73 -1.44
CA CYS A 60 2.76 1.64 -1.47
C CYS A 60 3.35 1.44 -2.88
N LEU A 61 2.51 1.42 -3.92
CA LEU A 61 2.93 1.32 -5.31
C LEU A 61 3.84 2.48 -5.73
N PHE A 62 3.46 3.70 -5.37
CA PHE A 62 4.26 4.89 -5.68
C PHE A 62 5.64 4.83 -5.00
N SER A 63 5.68 4.39 -3.74
CA SER A 63 6.93 4.26 -2.97
C SER A 63 7.86 3.20 -3.57
N LEU A 64 7.30 2.06 -3.98
CA LEU A 64 8.05 0.99 -4.65
C LEU A 64 8.54 1.41 -6.04
N PHE A 65 7.75 2.20 -6.77
CA PHE A 65 8.17 2.78 -8.05
C PHE A 65 9.36 3.73 -7.88
N VAL A 66 9.29 4.67 -6.93
CA VAL A 66 10.39 5.58 -6.61
C VAL A 66 11.64 4.80 -6.20
N TYR A 67 11.50 3.80 -5.34
CA TYR A 67 12.59 2.92 -4.95
C TYR A 67 13.20 2.18 -6.16
N GLY A 68 12.37 1.62 -7.05
CA GLY A 68 12.82 0.95 -8.27
C GLY A 68 13.62 1.87 -9.20
N VAL A 69 13.16 3.10 -9.40
CA VAL A 69 13.85 4.14 -10.21
C VAL A 69 15.19 4.52 -9.58
N MET A 70 15.22 4.85 -8.28
CA MET A 70 16.45 5.20 -7.58
C MET A 70 17.46 4.04 -7.56
N SER A 71 16.98 2.80 -7.39
CA SER A 71 17.82 1.61 -7.43
C SER A 71 18.39 1.36 -8.83
N ALA A 72 17.60 1.58 -9.88
CA ALA A 72 18.05 1.47 -11.26
C ALA A 72 19.11 2.52 -11.59
N GLN A 73 18.92 3.78 -11.19
CA GLN A 73 19.90 4.86 -11.36
C GLN A 73 21.22 4.54 -10.63
N LYS A 74 21.15 4.13 -9.35
CA LYS A 74 22.35 3.74 -8.57
C LYS A 74 23.18 2.64 -9.24
N ASN A 75 22.53 1.71 -9.94
CA ASN A 75 23.24 0.63 -10.66
C ASN A 75 23.68 1.05 -12.08
N SER A 76 23.03 2.05 -12.68
CA SER A 76 23.33 2.55 -14.03
C SER A 76 24.48 3.55 -14.05
N ASP A 77 24.64 4.36 -12.99
CA ASP A 77 25.74 5.36 -12.86
C ASP A 77 27.12 4.73 -12.61
N GLY A 78 27.26 3.43 -12.89
CA GLY A 78 28.46 2.67 -12.59
C GLY A 78 28.45 2.27 -11.13
N GLY A 79 28.32 0.97 -10.89
CA GLY A 79 28.72 0.39 -9.61
C GLY A 79 30.04 1.02 -9.18
N TRP A 80 30.07 1.51 -7.95
CA TRP A 80 31.30 1.97 -7.33
C TRP A 80 32.40 0.95 -7.62
N LYS A 81 33.44 1.43 -8.31
CA LYS A 81 34.78 0.87 -8.18
C LYS A 81 35.22 1.01 -6.72
#